data_AF-A0A1M6ZUY5-F1
#
_entry.id   AF-A0A1M6ZUY5-F1
#
_cell.length_a   1.000
_cell.length_b   1.000
_cell.length_c   1.000
_cell.angle_alpha   90.00
_cell.angle_beta   90.00
_cell.angle_gamma   90.00
#
_symmetry.space_group_name_H-M   'P 1'
#
loop_
_entity.id
_entity.type
_entity.pdbx_description
1 polymer ?
#
loop_
_entity_poly.entity_id
_entity_poly.type
_entity_poly.pdbx_seq_one_letter_code
_entity_poly.pdbx_strand_id
1 'polypeptide(L)'
;MDKVNYDELFTDTDVNTGEDIFFIDSSLKKPYNGVVFDYFKGALSWEFEVKDGFKTGIERKYYDTGELMDENETDHNTVNGVAKEFYRNGNIKSISVVIHNVFIDSIFYNESGNIIRKTLISESDSSYWLVENKMEEYREKYKIGNYKSQ
;
A
#
# COMPACT_ATOMS: atom_id res chain seq x y z
N MET A 1 11.35 15.72 5.23
CA MET A 1 10.83 14.56 5.97
C MET A 1 12.00 13.82 6.56
N ASP A 2 11.91 13.48 7.83
CA ASP A 2 12.93 12.66 8.50
C ASP A 2 12.91 11.24 7.94
N LYS A 3 14.03 10.54 8.02
CA LYS A 3 14.21 9.18 7.50
C LYS A 3 14.78 8.30 8.59
N VAL A 4 14.27 7.08 8.75
CA VAL A 4 14.70 6.15 9.81
C VAL A 4 14.67 4.71 9.31
N ASN A 5 15.55 3.88 9.85
CA ASN A 5 15.47 2.43 9.62
C ASN A 5 14.34 1.84 10.47
N TYR A 6 13.62 0.85 9.94
CA TYR A 6 12.53 0.18 10.65
C TYR A 6 12.98 -0.38 12.00
N ASP A 7 14.17 -0.98 12.06
CA ASP A 7 14.75 -1.55 13.29
C ASP A 7 15.09 -0.51 14.38
N GLU A 8 15.06 0.78 14.06
CA GLU A 8 15.29 1.86 15.02
C GLU A 8 13.97 2.40 15.63
N LEU A 9 12.82 1.96 15.10
CA LEU A 9 11.51 2.36 15.59
C LEU A 9 11.01 1.44 16.70
N PHE A 10 10.17 2.02 17.55
CA PHE A 10 9.41 1.30 18.57
C PHE A 10 7.94 1.27 18.14
N THR A 11 7.26 0.17 18.41
CA THR A 11 5.85 0.00 18.06
C THR A 11 5.02 -0.27 19.31
N ASP A 12 3.82 0.30 19.35
CA ASP A 12 2.74 -0.09 20.26
C ASP A 12 1.45 -0.28 19.45
N THR A 13 0.40 -0.80 20.07
CA THR A 13 -0.89 -0.97 19.39
C THR A 13 -1.91 0.02 19.96
N ASP A 14 -2.61 0.75 19.09
CA ASP A 14 -3.76 1.55 19.48
C ASP A 14 -4.84 0.62 20.05
N VAL A 15 -5.16 0.76 21.32
CA VAL A 15 -6.13 -0.09 22.02
C VAL A 15 -7.57 0.04 21.49
N ASN A 16 -7.88 1.12 20.77
CA ASN A 16 -9.21 1.38 20.24
C ASN A 16 -9.37 0.83 18.82
N THR A 17 -8.34 0.94 17.98
CA THR A 17 -8.39 0.53 16.57
C THR A 17 -7.69 -0.80 16.29
N GLY A 18 -6.78 -1.22 17.17
CA GLY A 18 -5.91 -2.38 16.96
C GLY A 18 -4.77 -2.13 15.99
N GLU A 19 -4.52 -0.87 15.62
CA GLU A 19 -3.52 -0.47 14.63
C GLU A 19 -2.15 -0.26 15.28
N ASP A 20 -1.09 -0.58 14.54
CA ASP A 20 0.28 -0.33 15.00
C ASP A 20 0.62 1.17 14.97
N ILE A 21 1.22 1.68 16.05
CA ILE A 21 1.71 3.05 16.16
C ILE A 21 3.24 3.02 16.24
N PHE A 22 3.90 3.74 15.33
CA PHE A 22 5.35 3.89 15.29
C PHE A 22 5.82 5.07 16.15
N PHE A 23 6.86 4.86 16.96
CA PHE A 23 7.49 5.85 17.84
C PHE A 23 9.00 5.90 17.61
N ILE A 24 9.57 7.09 17.82
CA ILE A 24 11.02 7.34 17.62
C ILE A 24 11.89 6.82 18.76
N ASP A 25 11.30 6.54 19.91
CA ASP A 25 12.02 6.11 21.11
C ASP A 25 11.18 5.19 22.00
N SER A 26 11.85 4.51 22.93
CA SER A 26 11.25 3.53 23.83
C SER A 26 10.32 4.14 24.89
N SER A 27 10.16 5.47 24.95
CA SER A 27 9.20 6.10 25.86
C SER A 27 7.77 6.02 25.34
N LEU A 28 7.59 5.75 24.03
CA LEU A 28 6.29 5.63 23.37
C LEU A 28 5.41 6.89 23.51
N LYS A 29 6.03 8.06 23.65
CA LYS A 29 5.31 9.34 23.85
C LYS A 29 5.21 10.19 22.60
N LYS A 30 6.16 10.05 21.68
CA LYS A 30 6.24 10.87 20.47
C LYS A 30 6.08 9.99 19.23
N PRO A 31 4.89 9.98 18.61
CA PRO A 31 4.67 9.26 17.37
C PRO A 31 5.62 9.76 16.28
N TYR A 32 6.10 8.82 15.47
CA TYR A 32 7.02 9.09 14.39
C TYR A 32 6.31 9.80 13.22
N ASN A 33 7.06 10.66 12.54
CA ASN A 33 6.62 11.37 11.35
C ASN A 33 7.80 11.41 10.36
N GLY A 34 7.64 10.80 9.19
CA GLY A 34 8.74 10.69 8.23
C GLY A 34 8.60 9.50 7.32
N VAL A 35 9.73 9.04 6.79
CA VAL A 35 9.81 7.87 5.90
C VAL A 35 10.63 6.79 6.57
N VAL A 36 10.08 5.59 6.62
CA VAL A 36 10.70 4.40 7.19
C VAL A 36 11.27 3.54 6.08
N PHE A 37 12.45 2.98 6.30
CA PHE A 37 13.13 2.08 5.37
C PHE A 37 13.45 0.77 6.08
N ASP A 38 13.26 -0.34 5.39
CA ASP A 38 13.70 -1.66 5.83
C ASP A 38 14.63 -2.28 4.78
N TYR A 39 15.62 -3.02 5.26
CA TYR A 39 16.66 -3.61 4.44
C TYR A 39 16.78 -5.10 4.72
N PHE A 40 16.61 -5.91 3.67
CA PHE A 40 16.84 -7.34 3.75
C PHE A 40 18.20 -7.68 3.12
N LYS A 41 19.10 -8.28 3.91
CA LYS A 41 20.46 -8.66 3.48
C LYS A 41 21.26 -7.51 2.85
N GLY A 42 21.04 -6.29 3.33
CA GLY A 42 21.73 -5.08 2.86
C GLY A 42 21.14 -4.45 1.59
N ALA A 43 20.05 -4.98 1.05
CA ALA A 43 19.28 -4.39 -0.04
C ALA A 43 17.97 -3.78 0.50
N LEU A 44 17.56 -2.63 -0.03
CA LEU A 44 16.28 -2.00 0.32
C LEU A 44 15.14 -2.98 -0.04
N SER A 45 14.35 -3.39 0.95
CA SER A 45 13.23 -4.32 0.76
C SER A 45 11.89 -3.60 0.80
N TRP A 46 11.77 -2.55 1.62
CA TRP A 46 10.50 -1.90 1.90
C TRP A 46 10.71 -0.46 2.37
N GLU A 47 9.86 0.46 1.92
CA GLU A 47 9.78 1.81 2.45
C GLU A 47 8.32 2.24 2.58
N PHE A 48 8.03 3.10 3.55
CA PHE A 48 6.70 3.66 3.72
C PHE A 48 6.71 5.00 4.44
N GLU A 49 5.73 5.84 4.11
CA GLU A 49 5.48 7.10 4.78
C GLU A 49 4.69 6.89 6.08
N VAL A 50 5.06 7.63 7.14
CA VAL A 50 4.42 7.61 8.45
C VAL A 50 4.07 9.03 8.87
N LYS A 51 2.86 9.20 9.38
CA LYS A 51 2.39 10.44 9.99
C LYS A 51 1.65 10.13 11.28
N ASP A 52 1.95 10.88 12.32
CA ASP A 52 1.37 10.71 13.66
C ASP A 52 1.44 9.25 14.16
N GLY A 53 2.51 8.54 13.76
CA GLY A 53 2.75 7.15 14.10
C GLY A 53 2.01 6.12 13.25
N PHE A 54 1.19 6.51 12.28
CA PHE A 54 0.48 5.57 11.40
C PHE A 54 1.05 5.63 9.97
N LYS A 55 1.07 4.49 9.26
CA LYS A 55 1.40 4.51 7.83
C LYS A 55 0.34 5.29 7.07
N THR A 56 0.77 6.25 6.29
CA THR A 56 -0.09 7.05 5.42
C THR A 56 0.73 7.60 4.26
N GLY A 57 0.15 7.71 3.07
CA GLY A 57 0.89 8.08 1.86
C GLY A 57 1.34 6.84 1.11
N ILE A 58 2.56 6.83 0.57
CA ILE A 58 3.02 5.74 -0.29
C ILE A 58 3.86 4.72 0.48
N GLU A 59 3.51 3.45 0.28
CA GLU A 59 4.32 2.28 0.61
C GLU A 59 4.92 1.71 -0.68
N ARG A 60 6.21 1.35 -0.67
CA ARG A 60 6.87 0.62 -1.76
C ARG A 60 7.59 -0.61 -1.24
N LYS A 61 7.47 -1.72 -1.98
CA LYS A 61 8.25 -2.94 -1.75
C LYS A 61 9.11 -3.22 -2.96
N TYR A 62 10.26 -3.83 -2.74
CA TYR A 62 11.26 -4.05 -3.77
C TYR A 62 11.60 -5.54 -3.88
N TYR A 63 11.92 -5.98 -5.09
CA TYR A 63 12.54 -7.28 -5.30
C TYR A 63 13.92 -7.32 -4.64
N ASP A 64 14.44 -8.52 -4.39
CA ASP A 64 15.79 -8.75 -3.88
C ASP A 64 16.90 -8.15 -4.77
N THR A 65 16.59 -7.93 -6.04
CA THR A 65 17.44 -7.30 -7.06
C THR A 65 17.32 -5.77 -7.10
N GLY A 66 16.40 -5.18 -6.33
CA GLY A 66 16.25 -3.73 -6.14
C GLY A 66 15.21 -3.04 -7.03
N GLU A 67 14.59 -3.75 -7.97
CA GLU A 67 13.48 -3.21 -8.77
C GLU A 67 12.21 -3.09 -7.93
N LEU A 68 11.37 -2.11 -8.26
CA LEU A 68 10.07 -1.91 -7.63
C LEU A 68 9.18 -3.14 -7.84
N MET A 69 8.67 -3.70 -6.76
CA MET A 69 7.75 -4.84 -6.76
C MET A 69 6.31 -4.36 -6.57
N ASP A 70 6.07 -3.54 -5.54
CA ASP A 70 4.74 -3.01 -5.22
C ASP A 70 4.81 -1.50 -4.92
N GLU A 71 3.77 -0.76 -5.28
CA GLU A 71 3.53 0.63 -4.83
C GLU A 71 2.07 0.77 -4.41
N ASN A 72 1.83 1.09 -3.13
CA ASN A 72 0.51 1.13 -2.53
C ASN A 72 0.24 2.49 -1.88
N GLU A 73 -0.94 3.07 -2.14
CA GLU A 73 -1.50 4.13 -1.31
C GLU A 73 -1.99 3.55 0.01
N THR A 74 -1.58 4.18 1.11
CA THR A 74 -1.89 3.75 2.48
C THR A 74 -2.56 4.87 3.26
N ASP A 75 -3.46 4.48 4.14
CA ASP A 75 -4.10 5.34 5.12
C ASP A 75 -4.34 4.53 6.39
N HIS A 76 -3.89 5.05 7.53
CA HIS A 76 -3.97 4.40 8.85
C HIS A 76 -3.58 2.92 8.81
N ASN A 77 -2.37 2.61 8.34
CA ASN A 77 -1.83 1.24 8.25
C ASN A 77 -2.55 0.28 7.28
N THR A 78 -3.57 0.75 6.56
CA THR A 78 -4.28 -0.04 5.55
C THR A 78 -3.95 0.46 4.15
N VAL A 79 -3.97 -0.44 3.17
CA VAL A 79 -3.97 -0.06 1.76
C VAL A 79 -5.34 0.55 1.44
N ASN A 80 -5.33 1.81 1.03
CA ASN A 80 -6.54 2.60 0.85
C ASN A 80 -6.31 3.63 -0.26
N GLY A 81 -6.67 3.26 -1.48
CA GLY A 81 -6.42 4.04 -2.68
C GLY A 81 -6.05 3.15 -3.87
N VAL A 82 -4.96 3.47 -4.56
CA VAL A 82 -4.41 2.61 -5.62
C VAL A 82 -3.33 1.68 -5.09
N ALA A 83 -3.41 0.42 -5.46
CA ALA A 83 -2.34 -0.57 -5.31
C ALA A 83 -1.81 -0.99 -6.68
N LYS A 84 -0.49 -1.05 -6.85
CA LYS A 84 0.17 -1.48 -8.09
C LYS A 84 1.18 -2.58 -7.78
N GLU A 85 1.16 -3.64 -8.57
CA GLU A 85 2.24 -4.63 -8.63
C GLU A 85 2.99 -4.49 -9.95
N PHE A 86 4.29 -4.76 -9.94
CA PHE A 86 5.17 -4.66 -11.09
C PHE A 86 5.90 -5.99 -11.34
N TYR A 87 6.12 -6.30 -12.61
CA TYR A 87 7.10 -7.29 -13.02
C TYR A 87 8.52 -6.74 -12.83
N ARG A 88 9.53 -7.63 -12.75
CA ARG A 88 10.95 -7.22 -12.63
C ARG A 88 11.44 -6.35 -13.79
N ASN A 89 10.79 -6.42 -14.95
CA ASN A 89 11.10 -5.54 -16.09
C ASN A 89 10.53 -4.11 -15.94
N GLY A 90 9.84 -3.81 -14.83
CA GLY A 90 9.21 -2.52 -14.54
C GLY A 90 7.79 -2.37 -15.08
N ASN A 91 7.30 -3.33 -15.87
CA ASN A 91 5.95 -3.26 -16.42
C ASN A 91 4.91 -3.54 -15.32
N ILE A 92 3.78 -2.83 -15.39
CA ILE A 92 2.68 -3.02 -14.46
C ILE A 92 2.13 -4.43 -14.65
N LYS A 93 2.11 -5.20 -13.57
CA LYS A 93 1.52 -6.53 -13.48
C LYS A 93 0.06 -6.46 -13.08
N SER A 94 -0.27 -5.60 -12.12
CA SER A 94 -1.64 -5.32 -11.74
C SER A 94 -1.80 -3.88 -11.24
N ILE A 95 -3.00 -3.35 -11.40
CA ILE A 95 -3.43 -2.12 -10.74
C ILE A 95 -4.83 -2.34 -10.17
N SER A 96 -5.02 -1.91 -8.93
CA SER A 96 -6.28 -2.07 -8.22
C SER A 96 -6.70 -0.83 -7.49
N VAL A 97 -8.01 -0.65 -7.34
CA VAL A 97 -8.57 0.27 -6.36
C VAL A 97 -8.89 -0.54 -5.10
N VAL A 98 -8.51 -0.02 -3.94
CA VAL A 98 -8.57 -0.71 -2.65
C VAL A 98 -9.16 0.22 -1.60
N ILE A 99 -10.06 -0.29 -0.76
CA ILE A 99 -10.63 0.43 0.38
C ILE A 99 -10.38 -0.39 1.63
N HIS A 100 -9.60 0.12 2.58
CA HIS A 100 -9.23 -0.58 3.83
C HIS A 100 -8.82 -2.05 3.60
N ASN A 101 -7.85 -2.28 2.71
CA ASN A 101 -7.35 -3.59 2.26
C ASN A 101 -8.33 -4.45 1.43
N VAL A 102 -9.55 -3.98 1.13
CA VAL A 102 -10.51 -4.69 0.28
C VAL A 102 -10.36 -4.21 -1.17
N PHE A 103 -9.98 -5.12 -2.06
CA PHE A 103 -9.82 -4.84 -3.49
C PHE A 103 -11.21 -4.73 -4.15
N ILE A 104 -11.56 -3.54 -4.65
CA ILE A 104 -12.85 -3.31 -5.31
C ILE A 104 -12.77 -3.66 -6.79
N ASP A 105 -11.77 -3.15 -7.50
CA ASP A 105 -11.59 -3.31 -8.94
C ASP A 105 -10.12 -3.56 -9.23
N SER A 106 -9.80 -4.50 -10.11
CA SER A 106 -8.42 -4.78 -10.53
C SER A 106 -8.31 -5.01 -12.03
N ILE A 107 -7.21 -4.54 -12.62
CA ILE A 107 -6.78 -4.86 -13.98
C ILE A 107 -5.43 -5.55 -13.89
N PHE A 108 -5.32 -6.72 -14.52
CA PHE A 108 -4.10 -7.52 -14.59
C PHE A 108 -3.57 -7.52 -16.01
N TYR A 109 -2.25 -7.40 -16.14
CA TYR A 109 -1.52 -7.38 -17.40
C TYR A 109 -0.53 -8.54 -17.45
N ASN A 110 -0.14 -8.95 -18.65
CA ASN A 110 1.05 -9.77 -18.84
C ASN A 110 2.32 -8.91 -18.94
N GLU A 111 3.50 -9.54 -18.99
CA GLU A 111 4.78 -8.84 -19.07
C GLU A 111 4.93 -7.94 -20.30
N SER A 112 4.16 -8.18 -21.36
CA SER A 112 4.13 -7.35 -22.57
C SER A 112 3.14 -6.18 -22.47
N GLY A 113 2.50 -5.98 -21.32
CA GLY A 113 1.56 -4.87 -21.07
C GLY A 113 0.14 -5.11 -21.59
N ASN A 114 -0.20 -6.32 -22.04
CA ASN A 114 -1.55 -6.63 -22.50
C ASN A 114 -2.44 -7.03 -21.34
N ILE A 115 -3.68 -6.52 -21.30
CA ILE A 115 -4.66 -6.90 -20.29
C ILE A 115 -5.00 -8.39 -20.45
N ILE A 116 -4.84 -9.15 -19.37
CA ILE A 116 -5.19 -10.58 -19.31
C ILE A 116 -6.46 -10.84 -18.51
N ARG A 117 -6.78 -9.97 -17.54
CA ARG A 117 -7.94 -10.14 -16.67
C ARG A 117 -8.38 -8.81 -16.07
N LYS A 118 -9.68 -8.67 -15.84
CA LYS A 118 -10.26 -7.65 -14.96
C LYS A 118 -11.14 -8.31 -13.92
N THR A 119 -11.13 -7.81 -12.69
CA THR A 119 -12.00 -8.29 -11.60
C THR A 119 -12.71 -7.11 -10.98
N LEU A 120 -13.92 -7.36 -10.50
CA LEU A 120 -14.77 -6.43 -9.77
C LEU A 120 -15.29 -7.19 -8.55
N ILE A 121 -15.35 -6.53 -7.39
CA ILE A 121 -15.96 -7.09 -6.19
C ILE A 121 -17.44 -7.34 -6.45
N SER A 122 -17.93 -8.49 -5.98
CA SER A 122 -19.33 -8.90 -6.11
C SER A 122 -20.11 -8.53 -4.86
N GLU A 123 -21.40 -8.21 -4.99
CA GLU A 123 -22.33 -8.06 -3.85
C GLU A 123 -22.40 -9.31 -2.97
N SER A 124 -22.08 -10.49 -3.53
CA SER A 124 -22.01 -11.74 -2.78
C SER A 124 -20.71 -11.93 -1.99
N ASP A 125 -19.72 -11.06 -2.17
CA ASP A 125 -18.45 -11.12 -1.45
C ASP A 125 -18.68 -10.75 0.02
N SER A 126 -18.09 -11.52 0.94
CA SER A 126 -18.22 -11.29 2.39
C SER A 126 -17.70 -9.94 2.85
N SER A 127 -16.84 -9.29 2.05
CA SER A 127 -16.27 -7.96 2.32
C SER A 127 -17.00 -6.84 1.59
N TYR A 128 -18.02 -7.13 0.76
CA TYR A 128 -18.71 -6.10 -0.02
C TYR A 128 -19.33 -5.00 0.85
N TRP A 129 -20.00 -5.39 1.93
CA TRP A 129 -20.64 -4.45 2.87
C TRP A 129 -19.65 -3.47 3.54
N LEU A 130 -18.35 -3.80 3.58
CA LEU A 130 -17.32 -2.92 4.12
C LEU A 130 -17.03 -1.73 3.19
N VAL A 131 -17.29 -1.89 1.89
CA VAL A 131 -16.85 -0.96 0.84
C VAL A 131 -17.98 -0.33 0.04
N GLU A 132 -19.18 -0.93 0.08
CA GLU A 132 -20.32 -0.55 -0.77
C GLU A 132 -20.62 0.96 -0.77
N ASN A 133 -20.50 1.61 0.40
CA ASN A 133 -20.84 3.01 0.58
C ASN A 133 -19.79 3.99 0.01
N LYS A 134 -18.55 3.53 -0.24
CA LYS A 134 -17.44 4.37 -0.73
C LYS A 134 -16.92 3.94 -2.11
N MET A 135 -17.35 2.78 -2.61
CA MET A 135 -16.84 2.16 -3.83
C MET A 135 -16.93 3.10 -5.05
N GLU A 136 -18.07 3.75 -5.27
CA GLU A 136 -18.26 4.66 -6.41
C GLU A 136 -17.39 5.92 -6.32
N GLU A 137 -17.22 6.49 -5.13
CA GLU A 137 -16.31 7.62 -4.90
C GLU A 137 -14.86 7.24 -5.29
N TYR A 138 -14.41 6.06 -4.87
CA TYR A 138 -13.07 5.57 -5.16
C TYR A 138 -12.87 5.26 -6.65
N ARG A 139 -13.87 4.67 -7.31
CA ARG A 139 -13.86 4.44 -8.77
C ARG A 139 -13.70 5.75 -9.54
N GLU A 140 -14.46 6.77 -9.17
CA GLU A 140 -14.39 8.10 -9.80
C GLU A 140 -13.09 8.84 -9.48
N LYS A 141 -12.55 8.67 -8.28
CA LYS A 141 -11.27 9.28 -7.90
C LYS A 141 -10.09 8.69 -8.68
N TYR A 142 -10.03 7.36 -8.78
CA TYR A 142 -8.81 6.68 -9.23
C TYR A 142 -8.82 6.25 -10.69
N LYS A 143 -9.98 5.96 -11.29
CA LYS A 143 -10.15 5.71 -12.73
C LYS A 143 -9.05 4.81 -13.33
N ILE A 144 -8.88 3.60 -12.76
CA ILE A 144 -7.72 2.74 -13.06
C ILE A 144 -7.61 2.31 -14.54
N GLY A 145 -8.68 2.45 -15.33
CA GLY A 145 -8.65 2.23 -16.78
C GLY A 145 -7.75 3.20 -17.56
N ASN A 146 -7.30 4.30 -16.95
CA ASN A 146 -6.39 5.27 -17.57
C ASN A 146 -4.91 4.91 -17.42
N TYR A 147 -4.57 3.95 -16.56
CA TYR A 147 -3.19 3.52 -16.37
C TYR A 147 -2.79 2.59 -17.52
N LYS A 148 -1.68 2.92 -18.18
CA LYS A 148 -1.10 2.09 -19.24
C LYS A 148 0.18 1.45 -18.71
N SER A 149 0.45 0.21 -19.12
CA SER A 149 1.82 -0.31 -19.12
C SER A 149 2.70 0.67 -19.90
N GLN A 150 3.86 1.03 -19.35
CA GLN A 150 4.90 1.69 -20.13
C GLN A 150 5.43 0.75 -21.22
#